data_AF-H0JM72-F1
#
_entry.id   AF-H0JM72-F1
#
_cell.length_a   1.000
_cell.length_b   1.000
_cell.length_c   1.000
_cell.angle_alpha   90.00
_cell.angle_beta   90.00
_cell.angle_gamma   90.00
#
_symmetry.space_group_name_H-M   'P 1'
#
loop_
_entity.id
_entity.type
_entity.pdbx_description
1 polymer ?
#
loop_
_entity_poly.entity_id
_entity_poly.type
_entity_poly.pdbx_seq_one_letter_code
_entity_poly.pdbx_strand_id
1 'polypeptide(L)'
;MGRFESVDALQNMLARDVFSETASAKKAAGRALGTLVELITFYMIRDWELEGGLAIERGLPEYGNKSINHNVEFTLHPASNSIQVPIADRDKSLTLRQIMVGLKEAGSTISLETSRPKTLRTAKGLLRHAALCGEEPGAFWTAHMVGGADAFLLTRLVEKPYAMFECKRVGIEEGMSKGPQTIEKAKQGAYVARTVSGLQRVPLSDGRVAAAVEDASGTLVTHENYYDFLRSAIDRGDLAQLANVVLTVGVVSNHGNWFTAETQNKEMRVLAQSYDWLLFLTDAGLAEFVQDVLHGTQESLAPVREAFKASFGRTGGGTSFTKVTIDERADAALTHYFATEQPWDRWFNVIAPAPSAVEHVAKTDVEAVDTVGEAGAALPSVSLDELRADLHRLRRLHEQEGI
;
A
#
# COMPACT_ATOMS: atom_id res chain seq x y z
N MET A 1 -9.30 19.61 -23.06
CA MET A 1 -7.86 19.85 -22.79
C MET A 1 -7.15 18.53 -23.05
N GLY A 2 -6.03 18.50 -23.78
CA GLY A 2 -5.35 17.23 -24.10
C GLY A 2 -4.86 16.51 -22.84
N ARG A 3 -4.93 15.18 -22.82
CA ARG A 3 -4.37 14.36 -21.73
C ARG A 3 -2.85 14.52 -21.69
N PHE A 4 -2.26 14.62 -20.49
CA PHE A 4 -0.80 14.67 -20.38
C PHE A 4 -0.23 13.29 -20.74
N GLU A 5 0.70 13.26 -21.68
CA GLU A 5 1.26 12.01 -22.21
C GLU A 5 2.33 11.39 -21.30
N SER A 6 2.86 12.14 -20.34
CA SER A 6 3.88 11.64 -19.41
C SER A 6 3.84 12.33 -18.04
N VAL A 7 4.37 11.63 -17.03
CA VAL A 7 4.45 12.21 -15.68
C VAL A 7 5.47 13.36 -15.60
N ASP A 8 6.46 13.43 -16.49
CA ASP A 8 7.36 14.59 -16.59
C ASP A 8 6.62 15.84 -17.07
N ALA A 9 5.74 15.71 -18.07
CA ALA A 9 4.88 16.81 -18.51
C ALA A 9 3.98 17.29 -17.36
N LEU A 10 3.48 16.35 -16.58
CA LEU A 10 2.65 16.60 -15.42
C LEU A 10 3.43 17.23 -14.25
N GLN A 11 4.67 16.82 -14.01
CA GLN A 11 5.55 17.43 -13.03
C GLN A 11 5.90 18.87 -13.42
N ASN A 12 6.17 19.12 -14.70
CA ASN A 12 6.42 20.47 -15.22
C ASN A 12 5.17 21.35 -15.13
N MET A 13 3.99 20.79 -15.41
CA MET A 13 2.71 21.47 -15.22
C MET A 13 2.51 21.84 -13.75
N LEU A 14 2.64 20.90 -12.81
CA LEU A 14 2.53 21.19 -11.38
C LEU A 14 3.57 22.23 -10.93
N ALA A 15 4.80 22.11 -11.41
CA ALA A 15 5.87 23.06 -11.11
C ALA A 15 5.51 24.48 -11.54
N ARG A 16 4.87 24.64 -12.71
CA ARG A 16 4.44 25.94 -13.24
C ARG A 16 3.17 26.46 -12.54
N ASP A 17 2.17 25.60 -12.37
CA ASP A 17 0.82 26.03 -12.02
C ASP A 17 0.58 26.05 -10.51
N VAL A 18 1.32 25.23 -9.74
CA VAL A 18 1.14 25.08 -8.28
C VAL A 18 2.38 25.55 -7.51
N PHE A 19 3.59 25.27 -8.00
CA PHE A 19 4.84 25.46 -7.26
C PHE A 19 5.75 26.58 -7.80
N SER A 20 5.26 27.43 -8.71
CA SER A 20 6.08 28.41 -9.45
C SER A 20 6.86 29.39 -8.58
N GLU A 21 6.37 29.63 -7.37
CA GLU A 21 6.99 30.55 -6.41
C GLU A 21 7.97 29.88 -5.45
N THR A 22 8.11 28.56 -5.51
CA THR A 22 9.08 27.84 -4.69
C THR A 22 10.46 27.85 -5.34
N ALA A 23 11.52 27.97 -4.53
CA ALA A 23 12.91 28.02 -5.01
C ALA A 23 13.33 26.78 -5.84
N SER A 24 12.61 25.66 -5.71
CA SER A 24 12.82 24.44 -6.49
C SER A 24 11.48 23.81 -6.87
N ALA A 25 10.73 24.52 -7.72
CA ALA A 25 9.38 24.15 -8.18
C ALA A 25 9.27 22.71 -8.67
N LYS A 26 10.20 22.29 -9.54
CA LYS A 26 10.23 20.91 -10.07
C LYS A 26 10.43 19.88 -8.96
N LYS A 27 11.31 20.12 -7.99
CA LYS A 27 11.53 19.22 -6.85
C LYS A 27 10.33 19.16 -5.91
N ALA A 28 9.63 20.28 -5.72
CA ALA A 28 8.40 20.34 -4.93
C ALA A 28 7.25 19.56 -5.61
N ALA A 29 7.03 19.78 -6.90
CA ALA A 29 6.11 18.99 -7.72
C ALA A 29 6.44 17.49 -7.65
N GLY A 30 7.72 17.16 -7.74
CA GLY A 30 8.19 15.78 -7.65
C GLY A 30 7.93 15.09 -6.30
N ARG A 31 7.93 15.84 -5.18
CA ARG A 31 7.55 15.32 -3.86
C ARG A 31 6.04 15.14 -3.77
N ALA A 32 5.27 16.12 -4.26
CA ALA A 32 3.81 16.02 -4.28
C ALA A 32 3.34 14.78 -5.04
N LEU A 33 3.98 14.46 -6.17
CA LEU A 33 3.69 13.23 -6.92
C LEU A 33 3.95 11.95 -6.12
N GLY A 34 5.02 11.89 -5.33
CA GLY A 34 5.25 10.77 -4.42
C GLY A 34 4.11 10.63 -3.40
N THR A 35 3.66 11.75 -2.84
CA THR A 35 2.49 11.78 -1.94
C THR A 35 1.21 11.32 -2.64
N LEU A 36 1.03 11.60 -3.93
CA LEU A 36 -0.12 11.09 -4.69
C LEU A 36 -0.08 9.57 -4.85
N VAL A 37 1.09 8.99 -5.12
CA VAL A 37 1.24 7.52 -5.20
C VAL A 37 0.83 6.89 -3.86
N GLU A 38 1.37 7.40 -2.76
CA GLU A 38 1.02 6.95 -1.41
C GLU A 38 -0.48 7.06 -1.13
N LEU A 39 -1.11 8.18 -1.52
CA LEU A 39 -2.53 8.43 -1.29
C LEU A 39 -3.42 7.53 -2.16
N ILE A 40 -3.08 7.32 -3.43
CA ILE A 40 -3.80 6.41 -4.33
C ILE A 40 -3.72 4.98 -3.78
N THR A 41 -2.54 4.52 -3.34
CA THR A 41 -2.37 3.21 -2.70
C THR A 41 -3.25 3.08 -1.45
N PHE A 42 -3.33 4.12 -0.62
CA PHE A 42 -4.22 4.12 0.54
C PHE A 42 -5.69 3.93 0.13
N TYR A 43 -6.18 4.65 -0.87
CA TYR A 43 -7.58 4.51 -1.32
C TYR A 43 -7.85 3.17 -1.98
N MET A 44 -6.87 2.56 -2.65
CA MET A 44 -6.97 1.18 -3.14
C MET A 44 -7.14 0.19 -1.98
N ILE A 45 -6.32 0.31 -0.92
CA ILE A 45 -6.45 -0.52 0.30
C ILE A 45 -7.82 -0.32 0.98
N ARG A 46 -8.31 0.92 1.04
CA ARG A 46 -9.64 1.24 1.58
C ARG A 46 -10.75 0.63 0.74
N ASP A 47 -10.70 0.77 -0.58
CA ASP A 47 -11.70 0.22 -1.51
C ASP A 47 -11.73 -1.31 -1.49
N TRP A 48 -10.58 -1.94 -1.23
CA TRP A 48 -10.49 -3.37 -0.93
C TRP A 48 -10.94 -3.73 0.48
N GLU A 49 -11.50 -2.80 1.26
CA GLU A 49 -12.01 -3.04 2.62
C GLU A 49 -10.94 -3.58 3.59
N LEU A 50 -9.67 -3.22 3.39
CA LEU A 50 -8.54 -3.65 4.23
C LEU A 50 -8.12 -2.58 5.26
N GLU A 51 -8.73 -1.40 5.23
CA GLU A 51 -8.43 -0.28 6.15
C GLU A 51 -8.58 -0.66 7.63
N GLY A 52 -9.51 -1.56 7.95
CA GLY A 52 -9.72 -2.04 9.33
C GLY A 52 -8.49 -2.70 9.96
N GLY A 53 -7.61 -3.29 9.14
CA GLY A 53 -6.35 -3.93 9.55
C GLY A 53 -5.11 -3.04 9.38
N LEU A 54 -5.28 -1.78 8.99
CA LEU A 54 -4.18 -0.94 8.49
C LEU A 54 -3.43 -0.22 9.61
N ALA A 55 -2.10 -0.24 9.52
CA ALA A 55 -1.23 0.70 10.22
C ALA A 55 -0.35 1.46 9.22
N ILE A 56 -0.16 2.76 9.45
CA ILE A 56 0.52 3.68 8.54
C ILE A 56 1.80 4.18 9.20
N GLU A 57 2.94 4.12 8.50
CA GLU A 57 4.26 4.53 9.02
C GLU A 57 4.64 3.88 10.35
N ARG A 58 4.19 2.64 10.58
CA ARG A 58 4.57 1.84 11.76
C ARG A 58 5.86 1.09 11.46
N GLY A 59 6.75 1.04 12.44
CA GLY A 59 8.01 0.33 12.34
C GLY A 59 7.81 -1.18 12.19
N LEU A 60 8.43 -1.76 11.17
CA LEU A 60 8.45 -3.19 10.87
C LEU A 60 9.88 -3.74 11.10
N PRO A 61 10.08 -4.62 12.10
CA PRO A 61 11.39 -5.22 12.33
C PRO A 61 11.79 -6.20 11.23
N GLU A 62 13.09 -6.38 11.02
CA GLU A 62 13.60 -7.50 10.22
C GLU A 62 13.28 -8.84 10.88
N TYR A 63 13.02 -9.85 10.05
CA TYR A 63 12.80 -11.21 10.50
C TYR A 63 14.01 -11.71 11.31
N GLY A 64 13.76 -12.21 12.52
CA GLY A 64 14.81 -12.65 13.43
C GLY A 64 15.65 -11.53 14.08
N ASN A 65 15.43 -10.25 13.76
CA ASN A 65 16.18 -9.14 14.35
C ASN A 65 15.31 -7.91 14.67
N LYS A 66 14.73 -7.91 15.87
CA LYS A 66 13.89 -6.80 16.37
C LYS A 66 14.64 -5.46 16.56
N SER A 67 15.98 -5.46 16.57
CA SER A 67 16.77 -4.23 16.74
C SER A 67 16.89 -3.41 15.47
N ILE A 68 16.67 -4.03 14.30
CA ILE A 68 16.66 -3.35 13.01
C ILE A 68 15.21 -3.19 12.59
N ASN A 69 14.78 -1.94 12.46
CA ASN A 69 13.37 -1.60 12.25
C ASN A 69 13.22 -0.58 11.11
N HIS A 70 12.25 -0.84 10.24
CA HIS A 70 12.01 -0.08 9.02
C HIS A 70 10.65 0.62 9.08
N ASN A 71 10.62 1.92 8.80
CA ASN A 71 9.36 2.63 8.63
C ASN A 71 8.83 2.35 7.21
N VAL A 72 7.88 1.43 7.11
CA VAL A 72 7.19 1.12 5.86
C VAL A 72 5.93 1.96 5.72
N GLU A 73 5.48 2.19 4.48
CA GLU A 73 4.35 3.10 4.23
C GLU A 73 3.05 2.56 4.85
N PHE A 74 2.76 1.27 4.63
CA PHE A 74 1.58 0.60 5.16
C PHE A 74 1.90 -0.83 5.61
N THR A 75 1.21 -1.28 6.65
CA THR A 75 1.19 -2.69 7.08
C THR A 75 -0.25 -3.12 7.33
N LEU A 76 -0.55 -4.36 6.98
CA LEU A 76 -1.83 -4.99 7.26
C LEU A 76 -1.67 -6.05 8.33
N HIS A 77 -2.44 -5.89 9.40
CA HIS A 77 -2.38 -6.70 10.60
C HIS A 77 -3.70 -7.44 10.81
N PRO A 78 -3.66 -8.64 11.43
CA PRO A 78 -4.88 -9.34 11.83
C PRO A 78 -5.69 -8.50 12.83
N ALA A 79 -6.98 -8.32 12.57
CA ALA A 79 -7.89 -7.69 13.51
C ALA A 79 -8.42 -8.72 14.51
N SER A 80 -8.08 -8.54 15.79
CA SER A 80 -8.50 -9.46 16.86
C SER A 80 -9.77 -8.99 17.59
N ASN A 81 -10.07 -7.69 17.54
CA ASN A 81 -11.28 -7.11 18.10
C ASN A 81 -11.56 -5.79 17.38
N SER A 82 -12.81 -5.54 16.99
CA SER A 82 -13.23 -4.28 16.40
C SER A 82 -14.52 -3.81 17.03
N ILE A 83 -14.58 -2.53 17.42
CA ILE A 83 -15.79 -1.90 17.94
C ILE A 83 -16.05 -0.59 17.21
N GLN A 84 -17.25 -0.45 16.68
CA GLN A 84 -17.72 0.81 16.12
C GLN A 84 -18.26 1.67 17.26
N VAL A 85 -17.71 2.87 17.42
CA VAL A 85 -18.04 3.79 18.50
C VAL A 85 -18.67 5.05 17.90
N PRO A 86 -19.92 5.39 18.29
CA PRO A 86 -20.56 6.63 17.87
C PRO A 86 -19.78 7.86 18.35
N ILE A 87 -19.78 8.91 17.53
CA ILE A 87 -19.15 10.19 17.88
C ILE A 87 -20.19 11.07 18.59
N ALA A 88 -19.97 11.34 19.86
CA ALA A 88 -20.90 12.12 20.68
C ALA A 88 -20.98 13.61 20.29
N ASP A 89 -19.85 14.21 19.85
CA ASP A 89 -19.77 15.63 19.50
C ASP A 89 -18.86 15.84 18.28
N ARG A 90 -19.47 16.27 17.16
CA ARG A 90 -18.78 16.48 15.88
C ARG A 90 -18.00 17.78 15.80
N ASP A 91 -18.27 18.74 16.68
CA ASP A 91 -17.60 20.05 16.67
C ASP A 91 -16.27 20.00 17.45
N LYS A 92 -16.05 18.94 18.23
CA LYS A 92 -14.82 18.73 19.01
C LYS A 92 -13.83 17.82 18.31
N SER A 93 -12.55 18.01 18.65
CA SER A 93 -11.48 17.09 18.26
C SER A 93 -11.67 15.71 18.89
N LEU A 94 -11.59 14.65 18.09
CA LEU A 94 -11.55 13.26 18.52
C LEU A 94 -10.14 12.88 18.96
N THR A 95 -9.81 13.31 20.18
CA THR A 95 -8.57 12.94 20.87
C THR A 95 -8.73 11.57 21.55
N LEU A 96 -7.62 10.96 21.99
CA LEU A 96 -7.68 9.70 22.78
C LEU A 96 -8.63 9.80 23.97
N ARG A 97 -8.67 10.95 24.65
CA ARG A 97 -9.61 11.18 25.76
C ARG A 97 -11.06 11.10 25.32
N GLN A 98 -11.40 11.65 24.15
CA GLN A 98 -12.78 11.59 23.62
C GLN A 98 -13.12 10.16 23.16
N ILE A 99 -12.16 9.45 22.57
CA ILE A 99 -12.31 8.03 22.23
C ILE A 99 -12.64 7.20 23.49
N MET A 100 -11.88 7.41 24.58
CA MET A 100 -12.11 6.73 25.86
C MET A 100 -13.48 7.05 26.49
N VAL A 101 -13.97 8.29 26.34
CA VAL A 101 -15.31 8.67 26.77
C VAL A 101 -16.37 7.92 25.95
N GLY A 102 -16.25 7.93 24.62
CA GLY A 102 -17.17 7.21 23.73
C GLY A 102 -17.20 5.70 24.00
N LEU A 103 -16.05 5.10 24.29
CA LEU A 103 -15.97 3.68 24.70
C LEU A 103 -16.75 3.41 25.99
N LYS A 104 -16.57 4.26 27.01
CA LYS A 104 -17.28 4.13 28.28
C LYS A 104 -18.80 4.29 28.11
N GLU A 105 -19.22 5.23 27.29
CA GLU A 105 -20.63 5.46 26.96
C GLU A 105 -21.24 4.28 26.17
N ALA A 106 -20.44 3.64 25.31
CA ALA A 106 -20.79 2.40 24.63
C ALA A 106 -20.75 1.14 25.53
N GLY A 107 -20.46 1.29 26.83
CA GLY A 107 -20.39 0.17 27.78
C GLY A 107 -19.14 -0.70 27.65
N SER A 108 -18.12 -0.25 26.92
CA SER A 108 -16.86 -0.98 26.75
C SER A 108 -15.95 -0.85 27.98
N THR A 109 -15.26 -1.95 28.31
CA THR A 109 -14.24 -1.99 29.36
C THR A 109 -12.81 -1.83 28.83
N ILE A 110 -12.65 -1.52 27.53
CA ILE A 110 -11.34 -1.33 26.90
C ILE A 110 -10.63 -0.14 27.56
N SER A 111 -9.40 -0.37 28.02
CA SER A 111 -8.48 0.68 28.47
C SER A 111 -7.41 0.90 27.41
N LEU A 112 -7.20 2.15 27.03
CA LEU A 112 -6.21 2.53 26.02
C LEU A 112 -5.09 3.33 26.66
N GLU A 113 -3.86 2.84 26.53
CA GLU A 113 -2.66 3.51 27.00
C GLU A 113 -1.61 3.58 25.88
N THR A 114 -1.05 4.77 25.65
CA THR A 114 0.06 4.96 24.72
C THR A 114 0.88 6.17 25.13
N SER A 115 2.20 6.09 24.88
CA SER A 115 3.12 7.21 25.09
C SER A 115 3.00 8.30 24.02
N ARG A 116 2.32 8.03 22.89
CA ARG A 116 2.28 8.93 21.72
C ARG A 116 0.86 9.01 21.11
N PRO A 117 -0.15 9.44 21.88
CA PRO A 117 -1.53 9.46 21.41
C PRO A 117 -1.68 10.35 20.17
N LYS A 118 -2.37 9.84 19.16
CA LYS A 118 -2.69 10.60 17.95
C LYS A 118 -4.14 11.06 18.00
N THR A 119 -4.37 12.29 17.56
CA THR A 119 -5.75 12.80 17.38
C THR A 119 -6.28 12.21 16.07
N LEU A 120 -7.43 11.54 16.14
CA LEU A 120 -8.09 10.93 14.98
C LEU A 120 -8.65 12.02 14.06
N ARG A 121 -9.37 12.98 14.64
CA ARG A 121 -9.96 14.11 13.91
C ARG A 121 -9.82 15.38 14.72
N THR A 122 -9.38 16.46 14.11
CA THR A 122 -9.32 17.77 14.77
C THR A 122 -10.64 18.52 14.60
N ALA A 123 -10.93 19.46 15.50
CA ALA A 123 -12.08 20.37 15.37
C ALA A 123 -12.04 21.22 14.09
N LYS A 124 -10.88 21.32 13.42
CA LYS A 124 -10.71 22.01 12.14
C LYS A 124 -10.98 21.10 10.93
N GLY A 125 -11.42 19.85 11.14
CA GLY A 125 -11.71 18.92 10.05
C GLY A 125 -10.49 18.20 9.47
N LEU A 126 -9.32 18.25 10.12
CA LEU A 126 -8.19 17.38 9.73
C LEU A 126 -8.38 15.98 10.30
N LEU A 127 -8.41 14.98 9.42
CA LEU A 127 -8.57 13.56 9.69
C LEU A 127 -7.22 12.83 9.58
N ARG A 128 -6.98 11.87 10.47
CA ARG A 128 -5.92 10.88 10.35
C ARG A 128 -6.52 9.52 9.94
N HIS A 129 -5.99 8.92 8.87
CA HIS A 129 -6.54 7.66 8.35
C HIS A 129 -6.38 6.47 9.31
N ALA A 130 -5.28 6.38 10.06
CA ALA A 130 -5.09 5.39 11.11
C ALA A 130 -4.42 6.02 12.34
N ALA A 131 -5.21 6.26 13.40
CA ALA A 131 -4.75 6.89 14.63
C ALA A 131 -4.37 5.84 15.67
N LEU A 132 -3.10 5.79 16.06
CA LEU A 132 -2.66 4.97 17.20
C LEU A 132 -3.32 5.48 18.48
N CYS A 133 -4.05 4.59 19.15
CA CYS A 133 -4.83 4.89 20.34
C CYS A 133 -4.31 4.17 21.58
N GLY A 134 -3.69 3.00 21.43
CA GLY A 134 -3.15 2.22 22.54
C GLY A 134 -2.11 1.21 22.08
N GLU A 135 -1.22 0.78 22.98
CA GLU A 135 -0.21 -0.25 22.73
C GLU A 135 -0.16 -1.21 23.90
N GLU A 136 0.05 -2.49 23.61
CA GLU A 136 0.17 -3.55 24.60
C GLU A 136 1.11 -4.66 24.09
N PRO A 137 1.57 -5.59 24.94
CA PRO A 137 2.44 -6.67 24.47
C PRO A 137 1.79 -7.49 23.35
N GLY A 138 2.41 -7.51 22.17
CA GLY A 138 1.95 -8.28 21.01
C GLY A 138 0.77 -7.68 20.24
N ALA A 139 0.26 -6.51 20.61
CA ALA A 139 -0.86 -5.87 19.90
C ALA A 139 -0.89 -4.35 20.08
N PHE A 140 -1.70 -3.67 19.28
CA PHE A 140 -1.92 -2.24 19.38
C PHE A 140 -3.31 -1.86 18.87
N TRP A 141 -3.80 -0.71 19.28
CA TRP A 141 -5.14 -0.22 18.94
C TRP A 141 -5.04 0.93 17.95
N THR A 142 -5.77 0.82 16.84
CA THR A 142 -5.92 1.89 15.86
C THR A 142 -7.37 2.33 15.76
N ALA A 143 -7.58 3.61 15.47
CA ALA A 143 -8.89 4.14 15.14
C ALA A 143 -8.88 4.76 13.74
N HIS A 144 -9.97 4.57 13.00
CA HIS A 144 -10.22 5.21 11.71
C HIS A 144 -11.71 5.58 11.61
N MET A 145 -12.03 6.56 10.77
CA MET A 145 -13.42 6.99 10.59
C MET A 145 -14.18 6.02 9.69
N VAL A 146 -15.45 5.76 10.00
CA VAL A 146 -16.34 4.95 9.14
C VAL A 146 -17.16 5.87 8.25
N GLY A 147 -17.31 5.50 6.98
CA GLY A 147 -17.88 6.30 5.88
C GLY A 147 -18.97 7.31 6.26
N GLY A 148 -18.64 8.61 6.18
CA GLY A 148 -19.60 9.70 6.40
C GLY A 148 -19.69 10.27 7.83
N ALA A 149 -18.88 9.75 8.76
CA ALA A 149 -18.36 10.47 9.95
C ALA A 149 -19.21 10.55 11.23
N ASP A 150 -20.23 9.70 11.42
CA ASP A 150 -20.96 9.63 12.69
C ASP A 150 -20.39 8.60 13.68
N ALA A 151 -19.43 7.79 13.23
CA ALA A 151 -18.73 6.83 14.06
C ALA A 151 -17.27 6.66 13.61
N PHE A 152 -16.47 6.11 14.52
CA PHE A 152 -15.15 5.58 14.20
C PHE A 152 -15.11 4.09 14.53
N LEU A 153 -14.27 3.35 13.83
CA LEU A 153 -13.96 1.97 14.13
C LEU A 153 -12.66 1.95 14.92
N LEU A 154 -12.71 1.36 16.12
CA LEU A 154 -11.55 1.09 16.95
C LEU A 154 -11.21 -0.39 16.82
N THR A 155 -10.01 -0.68 16.33
CA THR A 155 -9.56 -2.05 16.05
C THR A 155 -8.30 -2.38 16.83
N ARG A 156 -8.31 -3.54 17.49
CA ARG A 156 -7.13 -4.19 18.07
C ARG A 156 -6.41 -5.01 17.00
N LEU A 157 -5.22 -4.58 16.64
CA LEU A 157 -4.35 -5.20 15.66
C LEU A 157 -3.26 -6.01 16.37
N VAL A 158 -3.04 -7.24 15.92
CA VAL A 158 -1.88 -8.03 16.34
C VAL A 158 -0.61 -7.38 15.80
N GLU A 159 0.50 -7.45 16.54
CA GLU A 159 1.74 -6.73 16.19
C GLU A 159 2.38 -7.21 14.88
N LYS A 160 2.23 -8.50 14.55
CA LYS A 160 2.82 -9.10 13.35
C LYS A 160 1.89 -8.91 12.15
N PRO A 161 2.33 -8.19 11.10
CA PRO A 161 1.52 -8.03 9.90
C PRO A 161 1.54 -9.29 9.05
N TYR A 162 0.47 -9.54 8.31
CA TYR A 162 0.44 -10.54 7.25
C TYR A 162 0.87 -9.96 5.89
N ALA A 163 0.86 -8.62 5.74
CA ALA A 163 1.33 -7.95 4.53
C ALA A 163 1.89 -6.55 4.80
N MET A 164 2.75 -6.05 3.90
CA MET A 164 3.27 -4.69 3.93
C MET A 164 3.29 -4.08 2.52
N PHE A 165 3.11 -2.76 2.45
CA PHE A 165 3.19 -2.00 1.21
C PHE A 165 4.25 -0.93 1.30
N GLU A 166 5.07 -0.84 0.26
CA GLU A 166 6.09 0.19 0.11
C GLU A 166 5.87 0.97 -1.19
N CYS A 167 5.61 2.26 -1.08
CA CYS A 167 5.38 3.14 -2.22
C CYS A 167 6.67 3.85 -2.62
N LYS A 168 7.04 3.79 -3.90
CA LYS A 168 8.23 4.49 -4.40
C LYS A 168 7.99 5.12 -5.76
N ARG A 169 8.26 6.42 -5.82
CA ARG A 169 8.47 7.13 -7.06
C ARG A 169 9.83 6.76 -7.66
N VAL A 170 9.88 6.31 -8.91
CA VAL A 170 11.12 6.03 -9.66
C VAL A 170 11.21 6.89 -10.91
N GLY A 171 12.38 7.46 -11.22
CA GLY A 171 12.56 8.27 -12.43
C GLY A 171 13.74 9.24 -12.37
N ILE A 172 14.32 9.55 -13.55
CA ILE A 172 15.57 10.31 -13.76
C ILE A 172 15.29 11.81 -13.63
N GLU A 173 16.06 12.50 -12.79
CA GLU A 173 16.03 13.96 -12.75
C GLU A 173 16.73 14.52 -14.00
N GLU A 174 16.04 15.41 -14.73
CA GLU A 174 16.57 16.06 -15.93
C GLU A 174 17.95 16.68 -15.69
N GLY A 175 18.94 16.32 -16.51
CA GLY A 175 20.33 16.76 -16.39
C GLY A 175 21.27 15.84 -15.60
N MET A 176 20.76 14.74 -15.01
CA MET A 176 21.57 13.77 -14.27
C MET A 176 21.81 12.50 -15.08
N SER A 177 23.10 12.12 -15.24
CA SER A 177 23.54 10.91 -15.94
C SER A 177 23.81 9.70 -15.02
N LYS A 178 23.75 9.91 -13.70
CA LYS A 178 23.84 8.85 -12.66
C LYS A 178 22.50 8.71 -11.97
N GLY A 179 22.19 7.47 -11.58
CA GLY A 179 20.89 7.08 -11.03
C GLY A 179 20.41 8.06 -9.96
N PRO A 180 19.22 8.66 -10.11
CA PRO A 180 18.66 9.62 -9.16
C PRO A 180 18.53 9.00 -7.76
N GLN A 181 18.54 9.84 -6.71
CA GLN A 181 18.29 9.44 -5.31
C GLN A 181 17.01 8.57 -5.15
N THR A 182 16.06 8.68 -6.07
CA THR A 182 14.84 7.86 -6.14
C THR A 182 15.14 6.37 -6.36
N ILE A 183 16.14 6.02 -7.17
CA ILE A 183 16.58 4.62 -7.35
C ILE A 183 17.21 4.08 -6.08
N GLU A 184 18.01 4.87 -5.38
CA GLU A 184 18.61 4.45 -4.10
C GLU A 184 17.53 4.18 -3.06
N LYS A 185 16.50 5.02 -2.99
CA LYS A 185 15.33 4.80 -2.12
C LYS A 185 14.51 3.58 -2.52
N ALA A 186 14.33 3.33 -3.81
CA ALA A 186 13.65 2.12 -4.27
C ALA A 186 14.42 0.85 -3.92
N LYS A 187 15.76 0.88 -4.03
CA LYS A 187 16.64 -0.21 -3.57
C LYS A 187 16.60 -0.44 -2.06
N GLN A 188 16.45 0.63 -1.27
CA GLN A 188 16.21 0.51 0.17
C GLN A 188 14.89 -0.20 0.44
N GLY A 189 13.80 0.16 -0.25
CA GLY A 189 12.53 -0.57 -0.14
C GLY A 189 12.67 -2.05 -0.52
N ALA A 190 13.41 -2.35 -1.60
CA ALA A 190 13.72 -3.73 -1.99
C ALA A 190 14.52 -4.50 -0.93
N TYR A 191 15.46 -3.85 -0.25
CA TYR A 191 16.15 -4.44 0.89
C TYR A 191 15.17 -4.80 2.01
N VAL A 192 14.29 -3.86 2.39
CA VAL A 192 13.26 -4.09 3.42
C VAL A 192 12.36 -5.28 3.04
N ALA A 193 11.87 -5.34 1.80
CA ALA A 193 11.04 -6.44 1.32
C ALA A 193 11.69 -7.82 1.48
N ARG A 194 13.02 -7.89 1.32
CA ARG A 194 13.75 -9.16 1.46
C ARG A 194 14.02 -9.56 2.91
N THR A 195 13.99 -8.62 3.85
CA THR A 195 14.43 -8.88 5.24
C THR A 195 13.29 -8.96 6.25
N VAL A 196 12.10 -8.42 5.96
CA VAL A 196 10.99 -8.43 6.93
C VAL A 196 10.20 -9.74 6.97
N SER A 197 10.31 -10.57 5.93
CA SER A 197 9.63 -11.87 5.83
C SER A 197 10.58 -13.02 6.16
N GLY A 198 10.09 -14.04 6.86
CA GLY A 198 10.82 -15.29 7.10
C GLY A 198 10.92 -16.18 5.85
N LEU A 199 10.15 -15.88 4.80
CA LEU A 199 10.25 -16.55 3.51
C LEU A 199 11.34 -15.88 2.65
N GLN A 200 12.40 -16.63 2.39
CA GLN A 200 13.60 -16.16 1.70
C GLN A 200 13.69 -16.72 0.28
N ARG A 201 14.12 -15.86 -0.67
CA ARG A 201 14.37 -16.21 -2.07
C ARG A 201 15.81 -16.68 -2.25
N VAL A 202 15.99 -17.85 -2.88
CA VAL A 202 17.30 -18.41 -3.20
C VAL A 202 17.42 -18.57 -4.73
N PRO A 203 18.15 -17.67 -5.42
CA PRO A 203 18.41 -17.81 -6.85
C PRO A 203 19.22 -19.08 -7.13
N LEU A 204 18.78 -19.87 -8.10
CA LEU A 204 19.45 -21.09 -8.57
C LEU A 204 20.28 -20.79 -9.83
N SER A 205 21.27 -21.64 -10.11
CA SER A 205 22.17 -21.48 -11.26
C SER A 205 21.48 -21.59 -12.62
N ASP A 206 20.29 -22.19 -12.66
CA ASP A 206 19.45 -22.33 -13.85
C ASP A 206 18.47 -21.15 -14.04
N GLY A 207 18.51 -20.15 -13.16
CA GLY A 207 17.64 -18.97 -13.21
C GLY A 207 16.30 -19.12 -12.48
N ARG A 208 15.98 -20.30 -11.94
CA ARG A 208 14.82 -20.48 -11.05
C ARG A 208 15.08 -19.84 -9.68
N VAL A 209 14.02 -19.70 -8.89
CA VAL A 209 14.08 -19.18 -7.53
C VAL A 209 13.46 -20.19 -6.58
N ALA A 210 14.28 -20.76 -5.70
CA ALA A 210 13.84 -21.61 -4.60
C ALA A 210 13.37 -20.76 -3.41
N ALA A 211 12.55 -21.36 -2.54
CA ALA A 211 12.18 -20.80 -1.25
C ALA A 211 12.96 -21.46 -0.12
N ALA A 212 13.31 -20.68 0.90
CA ALA A 212 13.76 -21.16 2.19
C ALA A 212 12.89 -20.50 3.28
N VAL A 213 12.36 -21.28 4.21
CA VAL A 213 11.46 -20.80 5.26
C VAL A 213 11.68 -21.64 6.53
N GLU A 214 11.58 -21.01 7.69
CA GLU A 214 11.58 -21.71 8.97
C GLU A 214 10.16 -22.18 9.29
N ASP A 215 9.99 -23.49 9.50
CA ASP A 215 8.72 -24.08 9.86
C ASP A 215 8.35 -23.84 11.34
N ALA A 216 7.17 -24.30 11.76
CA ALA A 216 6.70 -24.15 13.13
C ALA A 216 7.57 -24.87 14.19
N SER A 217 8.44 -25.81 13.78
CA SER A 217 9.40 -26.49 14.66
C SER A 217 10.71 -25.72 14.84
N GLY A 218 10.90 -24.63 14.08
CA GLY A 218 12.18 -23.92 14.01
C GLY A 218 13.17 -24.55 13.02
N THR A 219 12.71 -25.46 12.15
CA THR A 219 13.57 -26.11 11.16
C THR A 219 13.55 -25.33 9.85
N LEU A 220 14.73 -25.08 9.28
CA LEU A 220 14.83 -24.48 7.95
C LEU A 220 14.47 -25.51 6.87
N VAL A 221 13.40 -25.25 6.13
CA VAL A 221 12.90 -26.08 5.02
C VAL A 221 13.12 -25.33 3.70
N THR A 222 13.47 -26.07 2.65
CA THR A 222 13.63 -25.54 1.30
C THR A 222 12.61 -26.11 0.34
N HIS A 223 12.16 -25.28 -0.61
CA HIS A 223 11.24 -25.65 -1.68
C HIS A 223 11.84 -25.25 -3.03
N GLU A 224 11.70 -26.11 -4.05
CA GLU A 224 12.33 -25.89 -5.36
C GLU A 224 11.84 -24.63 -6.08
N ASN A 225 10.59 -24.23 -5.85
CA ASN A 225 9.97 -23.05 -6.45
C ASN A 225 9.32 -22.18 -5.37
N TYR A 226 9.80 -20.94 -5.31
CA TYR A 226 9.32 -19.90 -4.40
C TYR A 226 7.84 -19.58 -4.58
N TYR A 227 7.40 -19.38 -5.83
CA TYR A 227 6.03 -18.96 -6.12
C TYR A 227 5.06 -20.11 -5.90
N ASP A 228 5.41 -21.33 -6.29
CA ASP A 228 4.58 -22.50 -6.03
C ASP A 228 4.38 -22.70 -4.54
N PHE A 229 5.45 -22.57 -3.73
CA PHE A 229 5.35 -22.61 -2.27
C PHE A 229 4.37 -21.54 -1.75
N LEU A 230 4.61 -20.26 -2.08
CA LEU A 230 3.81 -19.15 -1.56
C LEU A 230 2.34 -19.27 -1.98
N ARG A 231 2.08 -19.52 -3.26
CA ARG A 231 0.72 -19.75 -3.80
C ARG A 231 0.04 -20.88 -3.06
N SER A 232 0.72 -22.01 -2.95
CA SER A 232 0.13 -23.21 -2.35
C SER A 232 -0.13 -23.06 -0.86
N ALA A 233 0.73 -22.33 -0.12
CA ALA A 233 0.52 -22.00 1.28
C ALA A 233 -0.72 -21.09 1.46
N ILE A 234 -0.85 -20.04 0.63
CA ILE A 234 -2.02 -19.15 0.63
C ILE A 234 -3.28 -19.93 0.24
N ASP A 235 -3.26 -20.67 -0.87
CA ASP A 235 -4.42 -21.34 -1.43
C ASP A 235 -4.97 -22.47 -0.55
N ARG A 236 -4.09 -23.20 0.13
CA ARG A 236 -4.50 -24.22 1.11
C ARG A 236 -4.82 -23.65 2.48
N GLY A 237 -4.49 -22.38 2.73
CA GLY A 237 -4.62 -21.78 4.05
C GLY A 237 -3.71 -22.43 5.09
N ASP A 238 -2.49 -22.80 4.70
CA ASP A 238 -1.52 -23.45 5.58
C ASP A 238 -0.86 -22.40 6.50
N LEU A 239 -1.51 -22.14 7.63
CA LEU A 239 -1.04 -21.17 8.62
C LEU A 239 0.31 -21.54 9.23
N ALA A 240 0.65 -22.82 9.32
CA ALA A 240 1.95 -23.23 9.83
C ALA A 240 3.07 -22.78 8.88
N GLN A 241 2.84 -22.87 7.56
CA GLN A 241 3.77 -22.37 6.54
C GLN A 241 3.77 -20.84 6.44
N LEU A 242 2.62 -20.19 6.68
CA LEU A 242 2.48 -18.74 6.60
C LEU A 242 2.88 -18.02 7.89
N ALA A 243 3.07 -18.73 9.00
CA ALA A 243 3.29 -18.16 10.31
C ALA A 243 4.42 -17.13 10.33
N ASN A 244 5.47 -17.32 9.54
CA ASN A 244 6.64 -16.45 9.45
C ASN A 244 6.69 -15.58 8.19
N VAL A 245 5.62 -15.57 7.40
CA VAL A 245 5.57 -14.90 6.11
C VAL A 245 4.88 -13.54 6.27
N VAL A 246 5.56 -12.48 5.82
CA VAL A 246 4.94 -11.18 5.56
C VAL A 246 4.89 -11.01 4.04
N LEU A 247 3.69 -10.91 3.47
CA LEU A 247 3.54 -10.67 2.03
C LEU A 247 3.97 -9.24 1.69
N THR A 248 4.94 -9.10 0.80
CA THR A 248 5.56 -7.82 0.45
C THR A 248 5.02 -7.27 -0.87
N VAL A 249 4.45 -6.06 -0.83
CA VAL A 249 3.86 -5.39 -1.99
C VAL A 249 4.61 -4.08 -2.27
N GLY A 250 5.30 -4.01 -3.40
CA GLY A 250 5.89 -2.77 -3.90
C GLY A 250 4.90 -2.03 -4.78
N VAL A 251 4.71 -0.72 -4.60
CA VAL A 251 3.94 0.12 -5.51
C VAL A 251 4.86 1.19 -6.08
N VAL A 252 5.07 1.16 -7.39
CA VAL A 252 5.99 2.07 -8.07
C VAL A 252 5.31 2.90 -9.14
N SER A 253 5.73 4.16 -9.32
CA SER A 253 5.33 5.02 -10.45
C SER A 253 6.57 5.50 -11.21
N ASN A 254 6.45 5.63 -12.54
CA ASN A 254 7.54 6.09 -13.40
C ASN A 254 7.52 7.61 -13.65
N HIS A 255 8.71 8.19 -13.80
CA HIS A 255 8.95 9.59 -14.14
C HIS A 255 10.17 9.69 -15.07
N GLY A 256 9.98 9.34 -16.34
CA GLY A 256 10.99 9.51 -17.39
C GLY A 256 11.50 8.19 -18.01
N ASN A 257 10.63 7.48 -18.74
CA ASN A 257 10.94 6.37 -19.65
C ASN A 257 11.49 5.07 -19.00
N TRP A 258 10.91 4.64 -17.88
CA TRP A 258 11.00 3.25 -17.43
C TRP A 258 9.80 2.47 -17.97
N PHE A 259 10.05 1.55 -18.91
CA PHE A 259 9.02 0.88 -19.72
C PHE A 259 8.39 -0.34 -19.03
N THR A 260 7.37 -0.88 -19.69
CA THR A 260 6.34 -1.85 -19.29
C THR A 260 6.86 -3.19 -18.73
N ALA A 261 5.94 -4.05 -18.26
CA ALA A 261 6.23 -5.43 -17.83
C ALA A 261 7.08 -6.23 -18.84
N GLU A 262 7.00 -5.89 -20.13
CA GLU A 262 7.68 -6.53 -21.26
C GLU A 262 9.15 -6.07 -21.46
N THR A 263 9.51 -4.88 -20.98
CA THR A 263 10.87 -4.28 -21.15
C THR A 263 11.42 -3.73 -19.84
N GLN A 264 11.58 -4.61 -18.86
CA GLN A 264 12.17 -4.25 -17.57
C GLN A 264 13.67 -3.92 -17.72
N ASN A 265 14.03 -2.69 -17.37
CA ASN A 265 15.44 -2.33 -17.18
C ASN A 265 16.01 -2.97 -15.90
N LYS A 266 17.31 -2.83 -15.68
CA LYS A 266 18.02 -3.55 -14.61
C LYS A 266 17.42 -3.27 -13.22
N GLU A 267 17.02 -2.05 -12.90
CA GLU A 267 16.49 -1.78 -11.57
C GLU A 267 15.03 -2.19 -11.42
N MET A 268 14.23 -2.20 -12.50
CA MET A 268 12.91 -2.82 -12.41
C MET A 268 12.98 -4.31 -12.13
N ARG A 269 13.94 -5.01 -12.77
CA ARG A 269 14.24 -6.41 -12.46
C ARG A 269 14.65 -6.60 -11.00
N VAL A 270 15.47 -5.69 -10.46
CA VAL A 270 15.86 -5.74 -9.04
C VAL A 270 14.65 -5.62 -8.12
N LEU A 271 13.72 -4.69 -8.37
CA LEU A 271 12.52 -4.57 -7.54
C LEU A 271 11.59 -5.78 -7.72
N ALA A 272 11.37 -6.23 -8.95
CA ALA A 272 10.52 -7.39 -9.25
C ALA A 272 11.02 -8.68 -8.59
N GLN A 273 12.34 -8.81 -8.42
CA GLN A 273 12.96 -9.94 -7.69
C GLN A 273 12.92 -9.79 -6.17
N SER A 274 12.57 -8.60 -5.65
CA SER A 274 12.63 -8.31 -4.21
C SER A 274 11.28 -8.39 -3.53
N TYR A 275 10.20 -7.98 -4.20
CA TYR A 275 8.84 -8.03 -3.67
C TYR A 275 8.10 -9.29 -4.13
N ASP A 276 7.13 -9.73 -3.32
CA ASP A 276 6.21 -10.83 -3.65
C ASP A 276 5.22 -10.38 -4.71
N TRP A 277 4.77 -9.13 -4.56
CA TRP A 277 3.98 -8.41 -5.55
C TRP A 277 4.62 -7.07 -5.87
N LEU A 278 4.72 -6.74 -7.15
CA LEU A 278 5.18 -5.42 -7.58
C LEU A 278 4.14 -4.83 -8.53
N LEU A 279 3.51 -3.75 -8.09
CA LEU A 279 2.52 -2.99 -8.83
C LEU A 279 3.16 -1.76 -9.46
N PHE A 280 2.76 -1.47 -10.69
CA PHE A 280 3.18 -0.29 -11.43
C PHE A 280 1.98 0.63 -11.68
N LEU A 281 1.96 1.79 -11.00
CA LEU A 281 1.02 2.86 -11.29
C LEU A 281 1.43 3.52 -12.60
N THR A 282 0.59 3.38 -13.62
CA THR A 282 0.86 3.88 -14.97
C THR A 282 0.88 5.40 -15.03
N ASP A 283 1.69 5.93 -15.94
CA ASP A 283 1.71 7.35 -16.28
C ASP A 283 0.31 7.85 -16.65
N ALA A 284 -0.46 7.05 -17.39
CA ALA A 284 -1.83 7.35 -17.78
C ALA A 284 -2.76 7.45 -16.56
N GLY A 285 -2.68 6.50 -15.62
CA GLY A 285 -3.51 6.53 -14.41
C GLY A 285 -3.18 7.70 -13.49
N LEU A 286 -1.88 7.99 -13.29
CA LEU A 286 -1.47 9.17 -12.52
C LEU A 286 -1.87 10.48 -13.22
N ALA A 287 -1.78 10.53 -14.55
CA ALA A 287 -2.23 11.69 -15.33
C ALA A 287 -3.74 11.88 -15.23
N GLU A 288 -4.53 10.81 -15.33
CA GLU A 288 -5.98 10.83 -15.14
C GLU A 288 -6.33 11.39 -13.77
N PHE A 289 -5.76 10.86 -12.68
CA PHE A 289 -6.00 11.37 -11.32
C PHE A 289 -5.71 12.88 -11.21
N VAL A 290 -4.57 13.33 -11.70
CA VAL A 290 -4.19 14.75 -11.57
C VAL A 290 -5.08 15.65 -12.42
N GLN A 291 -5.51 15.20 -13.60
CA GLN A 291 -6.39 15.98 -14.47
C GLN A 291 -7.81 16.04 -13.93
N ASP A 292 -8.38 14.90 -13.54
CA ASP A 292 -9.78 14.83 -13.14
C ASP A 292 -9.97 15.37 -11.72
N VAL A 293 -9.05 15.02 -10.81
CA VAL A 293 -9.17 15.34 -9.39
C VAL A 293 -8.55 16.69 -9.04
N LEU A 294 -7.31 16.94 -9.48
CA LEU A 294 -6.56 18.13 -9.03
C LEU A 294 -6.74 19.36 -9.93
N HIS A 295 -6.97 19.18 -11.23
CA HIS A 295 -7.14 20.27 -12.20
C HIS A 295 -8.55 20.35 -12.80
N GLY A 296 -9.39 19.35 -12.54
CA GLY A 296 -10.72 19.27 -13.09
C GLY A 296 -11.65 20.34 -12.55
N THR A 297 -12.77 20.54 -13.25
CA THR A 297 -13.81 21.49 -12.86
C THR A 297 -14.95 20.84 -12.08
N GLN A 298 -14.88 19.54 -11.80
CA GLN A 298 -15.93 18.83 -11.08
C GLN A 298 -16.08 19.39 -9.66
N GLU A 299 -17.28 19.86 -9.32
CA GLU A 299 -17.56 20.56 -8.07
C GLU A 299 -17.41 19.65 -6.84
N SER A 300 -17.81 18.37 -6.96
CA SER A 300 -17.65 17.37 -5.89
C SER A 300 -16.19 17.17 -5.46
N LEU A 301 -15.22 17.47 -6.33
CA LEU A 301 -13.78 17.36 -6.07
C LEU A 301 -13.14 18.69 -5.66
N ALA A 302 -13.92 19.77 -5.52
CA ALA A 302 -13.41 21.06 -5.05
C ALA A 302 -12.69 20.96 -3.68
N PRO A 303 -13.22 20.23 -2.67
CA PRO A 303 -12.52 20.07 -1.40
C PRO A 303 -11.13 19.44 -1.54
N VAL A 304 -10.97 18.50 -2.46
CA VAL A 304 -9.70 17.83 -2.75
C VAL A 304 -8.68 18.82 -3.29
N ARG A 305 -9.08 19.66 -4.25
CA ARG A 305 -8.22 20.70 -4.83
C ARG A 305 -7.80 21.73 -3.79
N GLU A 306 -8.72 22.13 -2.91
CA GLU A 306 -8.42 23.08 -1.85
C GLU A 306 -7.47 22.49 -0.79
N ALA A 307 -7.67 21.23 -0.37
CA ALA A 307 -6.77 20.54 0.54
C ALA A 307 -5.36 20.33 -0.06
N PHE A 308 -5.29 20.00 -1.35
CA PHE A 308 -4.03 19.91 -2.09
C PHE A 308 -3.31 21.26 -2.11
N LYS A 309 -3.99 22.35 -2.50
CA LYS A 309 -3.42 23.71 -2.46
C LYS A 309 -3.06 24.15 -1.05
N ALA A 310 -3.81 23.76 -0.02
CA ALA A 310 -3.48 24.11 1.36
C ALA A 310 -2.19 23.41 1.84
N SER A 311 -1.95 22.19 1.37
CA SER A 311 -0.75 21.42 1.71
C SER A 311 0.49 21.84 0.93
N PHE A 312 0.30 22.32 -0.29
CA PHE A 312 1.40 22.52 -1.24
C PHE A 312 1.56 23.96 -1.76
N GLY A 313 0.56 24.82 -1.54
CA GLY A 313 0.51 26.21 -2.01
C GLY A 313 1.10 27.24 -1.04
N ARG A 314 0.98 28.51 -1.42
CA ARG A 314 1.69 29.67 -0.83
C ARG A 314 1.42 29.92 0.66
N THR A 315 0.25 29.55 1.17
CA THR A 315 -0.20 29.83 2.54
C THR A 315 -0.04 28.63 3.48
N GLY A 316 0.81 27.65 3.12
CA GLY A 316 0.96 26.35 3.77
C GLY A 316 1.02 26.39 5.30
N GLY A 317 -0.13 26.21 5.93
CA GLY A 317 -0.31 26.25 7.38
C GLY A 317 -0.25 24.86 8.05
N GLY A 318 -0.21 23.77 7.28
CA GLY A 318 -0.12 22.40 7.77
C GLY A 318 -0.33 21.33 6.70
N THR A 319 0.11 20.10 6.97
CA THR A 319 -0.09 18.92 6.11
C THR A 319 -1.55 18.45 6.20
N SER A 320 -2.32 18.66 5.14
CA SER A 320 -3.76 18.35 5.05
C SER A 320 -4.12 17.49 3.83
N PHE A 321 -3.12 16.90 3.18
CA PHE A 321 -3.28 16.09 1.96
C PHE A 321 -2.14 15.06 1.83
N THR A 322 -2.13 14.06 2.70
CA THR A 322 -1.14 12.97 2.70
C THR A 322 -1.80 11.63 3.06
N LYS A 323 -1.10 10.50 2.86
CA LYS A 323 -1.56 9.18 3.32
C LYS A 323 -1.85 9.12 4.83
N VAL A 324 -1.24 10.00 5.62
CA VAL A 324 -1.36 10.01 7.08
C VAL A 324 -2.49 10.92 7.53
N THR A 325 -2.64 12.08 6.90
CA THR A 325 -3.57 13.12 7.34
C THR A 325 -4.13 13.86 6.14
N ILE A 326 -5.45 14.05 6.14
CA ILE A 326 -6.20 14.67 5.06
C ILE A 326 -7.31 15.57 5.62
N ASP A 327 -7.75 16.58 4.89
CA ASP A 327 -9.00 17.28 5.16
C ASP A 327 -10.21 16.33 5.05
N GLU A 328 -11.14 16.35 6.00
CA GLU A 328 -12.30 15.46 6.09
C GLU A 328 -13.21 15.56 4.86
N ARG A 329 -13.36 16.75 4.26
CA ARG A 329 -14.17 16.92 3.06
C ARG A 329 -13.43 16.40 1.82
N ALA A 330 -12.11 16.58 1.76
CA ALA A 330 -11.29 15.98 0.73
C ALA A 330 -11.32 14.44 0.83
N ASP A 331 -11.27 13.88 2.03
CA ASP A 331 -11.38 12.44 2.27
C ASP A 331 -12.69 11.85 1.78
N ALA A 332 -13.81 12.49 2.15
CA ALA A 332 -15.13 12.08 1.70
C ALA A 332 -15.25 12.15 0.16
N ALA A 333 -14.74 13.21 -0.45
CA ALA A 333 -14.76 13.39 -1.90
C ALA A 333 -13.92 12.33 -2.63
N LEU A 334 -12.71 12.02 -2.15
CA LEU A 334 -11.86 10.98 -2.72
C LEU A 334 -12.44 9.57 -2.51
N THR A 335 -13.01 9.30 -1.32
CA THR A 335 -13.70 8.04 -1.05
C THR A 335 -14.83 7.82 -2.05
N HIS A 336 -15.65 8.85 -2.30
CA HIS A 336 -16.72 8.79 -3.29
C HIS A 336 -16.20 8.63 -4.72
N TYR A 337 -15.15 9.37 -5.09
CA TYR A 337 -14.50 9.27 -6.40
C TYR A 337 -14.04 7.85 -6.69
N PHE A 338 -13.25 7.25 -5.79
CA PHE A 338 -12.71 5.91 -6.02
C PHE A 338 -13.78 4.82 -6.00
N ALA A 339 -14.78 4.95 -5.12
CA ALA A 339 -15.92 4.04 -5.10
C ALA A 339 -16.72 4.05 -6.43
N THR A 340 -16.77 5.22 -7.10
CA THR A 340 -17.52 5.41 -8.35
C THR A 340 -16.69 5.02 -9.58
N GLU A 341 -15.44 5.48 -9.64
CA GLU A 341 -14.59 5.35 -10.82
C GLU A 341 -13.90 4.00 -10.93
N GLN A 342 -13.67 3.31 -9.80
CA GLN A 342 -13.03 1.99 -9.73
C GLN A 342 -11.84 1.83 -10.70
N PRO A 343 -10.80 2.67 -10.59
CA PRO A 343 -9.79 2.78 -11.63
C PRO A 343 -8.71 1.71 -11.64
N TRP A 344 -8.77 0.74 -10.74
CA TRP A 344 -7.61 -0.03 -10.34
C TRP A 344 -6.98 -0.83 -11.48
N ASP A 345 -7.78 -1.58 -12.25
CA ASP A 345 -7.29 -2.40 -13.36
C ASP A 345 -6.75 -1.59 -14.53
N ARG A 346 -7.23 -0.36 -14.72
CA ARG A 346 -6.72 0.54 -15.76
C ARG A 346 -5.50 1.32 -15.30
N TRP A 347 -5.32 1.54 -14.00
CA TRP A 347 -4.23 2.34 -13.46
C TRP A 347 -3.00 1.53 -13.08
N PHE A 348 -3.18 0.26 -12.70
CA PHE A 348 -2.09 -0.58 -12.23
C PHE A 348 -1.78 -1.74 -13.18
N ASN A 349 -0.49 -1.94 -13.44
CA ASN A 349 0.02 -3.18 -14.04
C ASN A 349 0.69 -4.03 -12.96
N VAL A 350 0.47 -5.35 -13.00
CA VAL A 350 1.22 -6.30 -12.17
C VAL A 350 2.54 -6.63 -12.88
N ILE A 351 3.66 -6.34 -12.21
CA ILE A 351 5.03 -6.61 -12.70
C ILE A 351 5.59 -7.91 -12.12
N ALA A 352 5.27 -8.18 -10.85
CA ALA A 352 5.59 -9.43 -10.15
C ALA A 352 4.36 -9.88 -9.34
N PRO A 353 4.07 -11.19 -9.26
CA PRO A 353 4.77 -12.29 -9.95
C PRO A 353 4.63 -12.21 -11.48
N ALA A 354 5.64 -12.71 -12.21
CA ALA A 354 5.58 -12.73 -13.68
C ALA A 354 4.59 -13.80 -14.17
N PRO A 355 3.86 -13.61 -15.29
CA PRO A 355 2.92 -14.61 -15.82
C PRO A 355 3.54 -16.00 -16.00
N SER A 356 4.78 -16.08 -16.52
CA SER A 356 5.50 -17.34 -16.70
C SER A 356 5.92 -18.02 -15.39
N ALA A 357 5.95 -17.29 -14.27
CA ALA A 357 6.24 -17.86 -12.95
C ALA A 357 5.02 -18.59 -12.36
N VAL A 358 3.82 -18.42 -12.95
CA VAL A 358 2.56 -19.05 -12.53
C VAL A 358 2.20 -20.27 -13.39
N GLU A 359 2.69 -20.36 -14.63
CA GLU A 359 2.40 -21.48 -15.55
C GLU A 359 2.88 -22.86 -15.09
N HIS A 360 3.85 -22.92 -14.16
CA HIS A 360 4.29 -24.20 -13.59
C HIS A 360 3.25 -24.83 -12.64
N VAL A 361 2.23 -24.08 -12.19
CA VAL A 361 1.19 -24.57 -11.29
C VAL A 361 0.05 -25.28 -12.05
N ALA A 362 -0.19 -24.94 -13.32
CA ALA A 362 -1.34 -25.47 -14.08
C ALA A 362 -1.08 -26.81 -14.82
N LYS A 363 0.12 -27.39 -14.72
CA LYS A 363 0.52 -28.59 -15.51
C LYS A 363 0.79 -29.86 -14.71
N THR A 364 0.26 -29.97 -13.50
CA THR A 364 0.13 -31.26 -12.81
C THR A 364 -1.34 -31.64 -12.77
N ASP A 365 -1.72 -32.53 -13.70
CA ASP A 365 -2.92 -33.39 -13.75
C ASP A 365 -3.71 -33.29 -15.07
N VAL A 366 -3.06 -33.56 -16.21
CA VAL A 366 -3.76 -34.16 -17.36
C VAL A 366 -2.80 -35.10 -18.10
N GLU A 367 -3.12 -36.40 -18.08
CA GLU A 367 -2.44 -37.41 -18.90
C GLU A 367 -2.60 -37.11 -20.40
N ALA A 368 -1.59 -37.57 -21.16
CA ALA A 368 -1.35 -37.30 -22.57
C ALA A 368 -2.57 -37.48 -23.51
N VAL A 369 -2.81 -36.47 -24.35
CA VAL A 369 -3.26 -36.68 -25.74
C VAL A 369 -2.59 -35.65 -26.64
N ASP A 370 -1.70 -36.13 -27.51
CA ASP A 370 -1.15 -35.39 -28.65
C ASP A 370 -2.28 -34.88 -29.54
N THR A 371 -2.42 -33.57 -29.69
CA THR A 371 -2.92 -32.97 -30.94
C THR A 371 -2.29 -31.59 -31.14
N VAL A 372 -1.57 -31.49 -32.25
CA VAL A 372 -0.97 -30.27 -32.79
C VAL A 372 -2.09 -29.33 -33.24
N GLY A 373 -2.10 -28.12 -32.68
CA GLY A 373 -2.99 -27.03 -33.07
C GLY A 373 -2.48 -25.73 -32.49
N GLU A 374 -1.65 -25.01 -33.25
CA GLU A 374 -1.18 -23.65 -32.93
C GLU A 374 -2.36 -22.67 -32.91
N ALA A 375 -2.95 -22.50 -31.73
CA ALA A 375 -3.56 -21.25 -31.32
C ALA A 375 -2.70 -20.75 -30.15
N GLY A 376 -2.05 -19.60 -30.32
CA GLY A 376 -1.31 -18.94 -29.25
C GLY A 376 -2.28 -18.59 -28.12
N ALA A 377 -2.44 -19.50 -27.17
CA ALA A 377 -3.12 -19.24 -25.93
C ALA A 377 -2.35 -18.13 -25.22
N ALA A 378 -3.00 -16.99 -25.00
CA ALA A 378 -2.45 -15.94 -24.17
C ALA A 378 -2.10 -16.56 -22.81
N LEU A 379 -0.85 -16.40 -22.38
CA LEU A 379 -0.39 -16.85 -21.07
C LEU A 379 -1.34 -16.25 -20.01
N PRO A 380 -1.78 -17.01 -18.99
CA PRO A 380 -2.64 -16.47 -17.95
C PRO A 380 -1.92 -15.30 -17.26
N SER A 381 -2.47 -14.10 -17.39
CA SER A 381 -1.94 -12.89 -16.78
C SER A 381 -2.34 -12.82 -15.32
N VAL A 382 -1.36 -12.68 -14.43
CA VAL A 382 -1.60 -12.38 -13.01
C VAL A 382 -2.34 -11.05 -12.91
N SER A 383 -3.46 -11.02 -12.20
CA SER A 383 -4.33 -9.83 -12.11
C SER A 383 -4.24 -9.13 -10.75
N LEU A 384 -4.69 -7.88 -10.70
CA LEU A 384 -4.80 -7.13 -9.46
C LEU A 384 -5.85 -7.75 -8.51
N ASP A 385 -6.90 -8.36 -9.06
CA ASP A 385 -7.91 -9.10 -8.31
C ASP A 385 -7.33 -10.31 -7.58
N GLU A 386 -6.31 -10.97 -8.13
CA GLU A 386 -5.63 -12.08 -7.43
C GLU A 386 -4.90 -11.58 -6.18
N LEU A 387 -4.18 -10.46 -6.27
CA LEU A 387 -3.58 -9.83 -5.08
C LEU A 387 -4.65 -9.44 -4.05
N ARG A 388 -5.76 -8.83 -4.50
CA ARG A 388 -6.88 -8.51 -3.61
C ARG A 388 -7.41 -9.76 -2.92
N ALA A 389 -7.61 -10.84 -3.66
CA ALA A 389 -8.10 -12.11 -3.13
C ALA A 389 -7.13 -12.73 -2.11
N ASP A 390 -5.82 -12.68 -2.38
CA ASP A 390 -4.77 -13.13 -1.47
C ASP A 390 -4.81 -12.39 -0.14
N LEU A 391 -4.86 -11.06 -0.20
CA LEU A 391 -4.87 -10.21 0.99
C LEU A 391 -6.09 -10.50 1.85
N HIS A 392 -7.26 -10.67 1.24
CA HIS A 392 -8.46 -11.09 1.96
C HIS A 392 -8.36 -12.51 2.52
N ARG A 393 -7.71 -13.43 1.81
CA ARG A 393 -7.50 -14.79 2.30
C ARG A 393 -6.56 -14.79 3.51
N LEU A 394 -5.42 -14.13 3.40
CA LEU A 394 -4.46 -13.93 4.49
C LEU A 394 -5.13 -13.27 5.70
N ARG A 395 -5.91 -12.20 5.49
CA ARG A 395 -6.71 -11.57 6.55
C ARG A 395 -7.57 -12.60 7.28
N ARG A 396 -8.42 -13.34 6.56
CA ARG A 396 -9.32 -14.34 7.17
C ARG A 396 -8.57 -15.42 7.93
N LEU A 397 -7.47 -15.93 7.36
CA LEU A 397 -6.68 -17.00 7.97
C LEU A 397 -6.09 -16.55 9.31
N HIS A 398 -5.50 -15.35 9.36
CA HIS A 398 -4.89 -14.86 10.60
C HIS A 398 -5.94 -14.43 11.64
N GLU A 399 -7.08 -13.87 11.22
CA GLU A 399 -8.15 -13.46 12.13
C GLU A 399 -8.88 -14.65 12.79
N GLN A 400 -9.02 -15.78 12.09
CA GLN A 400 -9.72 -16.97 12.59
C GLN A 400 -8.95 -17.71 13.69
N GLU A 401 -7.61 -17.62 13.67
CA GLU A 401 -6.75 -18.44 14.55
C GLU A 401 -6.20 -17.66 15.75
N GLY A 402 -6.52 -16.38 15.85
CA GLY A 402 -6.16 -15.54 17.00
C GLY A 402 -4.65 -15.43 17.23
N ILE A 403 -3.85 -15.62 16.17
CA ILE A 403 -2.38 -15.48 16.17
C ILE A 403 -2.00 -14.01 16.23
#